data_AF-A0A1F4XID7-F1
#
_entry.id   AF-A0A1F4XID7-F1
#
_cell.length_a   1.000
_cell.length_b   1.000
_cell.length_c   1.000
_cell.angle_alpha   90.00
_cell.angle_beta   90.00
_cell.angle_gamma   90.00
#
_symmetry.space_group_name_H-M   'P 1'
#
loop_
_entity.id
_entity.type
_entity.pdbx_description
1 polymer ?
#
loop_
_entity_poly.entity_id
_entity_poly.type
_entity_poly.pdbx_seq_one_letter_code
_entity_poly.pdbx_strand_id
1 'polypeptide(L)'
;MRKADTEEKIKTTRLPLWHYIASYLIIFCGQLFVYLPVLTHRYLVPDDYDYFMAGVTNSDKFTIQAIGQGRLFNILVAPSFAWIGRIDDMWIIRLIGLLGIFALAICIFHTFRKYGEKIFLSALFALLITIMPAFQEYASWAVLYLAPWGAVVAYAAFLSIERALMKIKWHRFLWSTIAIFLMVFAYNIHPTSATFIAVFITIFFLYTKAEKRFLHTLFFLLISGLGAVANFTIFKIYLFLLNTQAIARTTLIDDPFEKLSWFITRPFYKSINLIYLPANIWVAVLVGLTIIVGLTTIFLHNKQKDILINFVILTILLLFSYSSNLIIDENLANYRTLLALTGVLAVMFFAAIREIVGLLGKFKNIASYTLFILITISCLLFANISLTELIIQRTEGGLELFRDKLKSFNSDLHNNVIVTYSNNTEKIAFDTQVFFHIPMIESILFENDRYKTGMKVLVQPDKSPRQANSFVISAKTLLMHND
;
A
#
# COMPACT_ATOMS: atom_id res chain seq x y z
N MET A 1 41.57 -7.80 32.36
CA MET A 1 40.70 -6.98 33.24
C MET A 1 40.32 -5.66 32.54
N ARG A 2 39.52 -5.71 31.47
CA ARG A 2 39.00 -4.50 30.77
C ARG A 2 37.69 -4.82 30.04
N LYS A 3 36.77 -5.48 30.77
CA LYS A 3 35.47 -5.94 30.25
C LYS A 3 34.29 -5.66 31.21
N ALA A 4 34.56 -5.05 32.37
CA ALA A 4 33.54 -4.80 33.40
C ALA A 4 33.05 -3.34 33.46
N ASP A 5 33.78 -2.38 32.90
CA ASP A 5 33.46 -0.94 33.05
C ASP A 5 32.62 -0.35 31.90
N THR A 6 31.97 -1.17 31.07
CA THR A 6 31.10 -0.69 29.97
C THR A 6 29.62 -1.09 30.14
N GLU A 7 29.26 -1.67 31.28
CA GLU A 7 27.88 -1.98 31.64
C GLU A 7 27.27 -0.93 32.60
N GLU A 8 27.96 0.18 32.84
CA GLU A 8 27.45 1.23 33.71
C GLU A 8 26.38 2.09 33.01
N LYS A 9 25.11 1.83 33.38
CA LYS A 9 23.95 2.73 33.36
C LYS A 9 23.47 3.23 31.98
N ILE A 10 22.82 2.34 31.25
CA ILE A 10 21.49 2.69 30.73
C ILE A 10 20.48 2.00 31.64
N LYS A 11 20.09 2.68 32.73
CA LYS A 11 18.82 2.36 33.42
C LYS A 11 17.72 2.64 32.39
N THR A 12 17.41 1.63 31.57
CA THR A 12 16.17 1.60 30.81
C THR A 12 15.07 1.46 31.85
N THR A 13 14.54 2.58 32.31
CA THR A 13 13.27 2.59 33.03
C THR A 13 12.27 1.95 32.08
N ARG A 14 11.96 0.67 32.31
CA ARG A 14 10.94 -0.04 31.55
C ARG A 14 9.66 0.76 31.76
N LEU A 15 9.17 1.41 30.68
CA LEU A 15 7.91 2.12 30.72
C LEU A 15 6.82 1.14 31.16
N PRO A 16 5.88 1.55 32.02
CA PRO A 16 4.82 0.66 32.47
C PRO A 16 3.92 0.29 31.28
N LEU A 17 3.41 -0.95 31.32
CA LEU A 17 2.67 -1.60 30.24
C LEU A 17 1.52 -0.75 29.68
N TRP A 18 0.85 0.03 30.53
CA TRP A 18 -0.29 0.87 30.13
C TRP A 18 0.06 1.92 29.07
N HIS A 19 1.31 2.40 28.98
CA HIS A 19 1.69 3.32 27.90
C HIS A 19 1.70 2.63 26.53
N TYR A 20 2.08 1.35 26.48
CA TYR A 20 2.01 0.56 25.25
C TYR A 20 0.56 0.29 24.88
N ILE A 21 -0.28 -0.09 25.85
CA ILE A 21 -1.72 -0.29 25.63
C ILE A 21 -2.35 0.99 25.08
N ALA A 22 -2.10 2.15 25.69
CA ALA A 22 -2.60 3.43 25.21
C ALA A 22 -2.13 3.74 23.78
N SER A 23 -0.87 3.43 23.45
CA SER A 23 -0.32 3.61 22.10
C SER A 23 -1.02 2.72 21.07
N TYR A 24 -1.28 1.45 21.41
CA TYR A 24 -2.02 0.53 20.56
C TYR A 24 -3.47 0.98 20.38
N LEU A 25 -4.12 1.50 21.42
CA LEU A 25 -5.46 2.07 21.33
C LEU A 25 -5.51 3.31 20.43
N ILE A 26 -4.53 4.22 20.53
CA ILE A 26 -4.44 5.38 19.63
C ILE A 26 -4.36 4.93 18.16
N ILE A 27 -3.49 3.97 17.87
CA ILE A 27 -3.33 3.44 16.51
C ILE A 27 -4.64 2.77 16.06
N PHE A 28 -5.20 1.88 16.89
CA PHE A 28 -6.40 1.11 16.57
C PHE A 28 -7.60 2.03 16.34
N CYS A 29 -7.89 2.93 17.28
CA CYS A 29 -9.02 3.86 17.17
C CYS A 29 -8.84 4.84 16.01
N GLY A 30 -7.63 5.31 15.75
CA GLY A 30 -7.35 6.19 14.61
C GLY A 30 -7.56 5.50 13.26
N GLN A 31 -7.06 4.27 13.11
CA GLN A 31 -7.30 3.48 11.91
C GLN A 31 -8.78 3.09 11.76
N LEU A 32 -9.43 2.68 12.85
CA LEU A 32 -10.85 2.37 12.84
C LEU A 32 -11.67 3.59 12.41
N PHE A 33 -11.36 4.78 12.92
CA PHE A 33 -12.03 6.01 12.50
C PHE A 33 -11.92 6.25 10.99
N VAL A 34 -10.74 6.09 10.41
CA VAL A 34 -10.53 6.28 8.96
C VAL A 34 -11.22 5.17 8.15
N TYR A 35 -11.05 3.91 8.56
CA TYR A 35 -11.43 2.74 7.77
C TYR A 35 -12.79 2.14 8.12
N LEU A 36 -13.51 2.65 9.11
CA LEU A 36 -14.86 2.17 9.42
C LEU A 36 -15.79 2.15 8.20
N PRO A 37 -15.81 3.19 7.32
CA PRO A 37 -16.63 3.18 6.12
C PRO A 37 -16.37 1.97 5.20
N VAL A 38 -15.13 1.47 5.15
CA VAL A 38 -14.75 0.31 4.33
C VAL A 38 -15.44 -0.97 4.78
N LEU A 39 -15.75 -1.07 6.08
CA LEU A 39 -16.38 -2.22 6.69
C LEU A 39 -17.90 -2.13 6.69
N THR A 40 -18.46 -0.91 6.69
CA THR A 40 -19.91 -0.71 6.82
C THR A 40 -20.61 -0.58 5.47
N HIS A 41 -19.93 -0.05 4.45
CA HIS A 41 -20.52 0.15 3.12
C HIS A 41 -20.42 -1.09 2.25
N ARG A 42 -21.42 -1.28 1.38
CA ARG A 42 -21.52 -2.43 0.47
C ARG A 42 -21.09 -1.99 -0.92
N TYR A 43 -19.87 -2.34 -1.30
CA TYR A 43 -19.34 -2.01 -2.62
C TYR A 43 -18.28 -3.02 -3.06
N LEU A 44 -17.95 -2.98 -4.35
CA LEU A 44 -16.79 -3.62 -4.96
C LEU A 44 -16.13 -2.65 -5.91
N VAL A 45 -14.79 -2.67 -5.95
CA VAL A 45 -14.04 -1.98 -6.99
C VAL A 45 -13.97 -2.86 -8.26
N PRO A 46 -13.68 -2.31 -9.45
CA PRO A 46 -13.65 -3.09 -10.69
C PRO A 46 -12.81 -4.37 -10.63
N ASP A 47 -11.60 -4.31 -10.07
CA ASP A 47 -10.74 -5.49 -9.91
C ASP A 47 -11.39 -6.55 -9.00
N ASP A 48 -12.16 -6.17 -7.98
CA ASP A 48 -12.82 -7.11 -7.07
C ASP A 48 -13.86 -7.98 -7.81
N TYR A 49 -14.59 -7.39 -8.76
CA TYR A 49 -15.58 -8.14 -9.56
C TYR A 49 -14.95 -9.24 -10.40
N ASP A 50 -13.83 -8.95 -11.05
CA ASP A 50 -13.15 -9.93 -11.89
C ASP A 50 -12.64 -11.11 -11.05
N TYR A 51 -12.00 -10.83 -9.91
CA TYR A 51 -11.51 -11.86 -9.00
C TYR A 51 -12.65 -12.68 -8.37
N PHE A 52 -13.76 -12.02 -8.03
CA PHE A 52 -14.96 -12.70 -7.56
C PHE A 52 -15.48 -13.68 -8.61
N MET A 53 -15.63 -13.22 -9.85
CA MET A 53 -16.12 -14.05 -10.95
C MET A 53 -15.21 -15.24 -11.22
N ALA A 54 -13.90 -15.01 -11.31
CA ALA A 54 -12.97 -16.09 -11.51
C ALA A 54 -13.00 -17.12 -10.37
N GLY A 55 -13.21 -16.67 -9.13
CA GLY A 55 -13.40 -17.56 -7.99
C GLY A 55 -14.65 -18.43 -8.13
N VAL A 56 -15.80 -17.80 -8.39
CA VAL A 56 -17.10 -18.52 -8.52
C VAL A 56 -17.11 -19.48 -9.72
N THR A 57 -16.47 -19.11 -10.83
CA THR A 57 -16.41 -19.96 -12.03
C THR A 57 -15.24 -20.94 -12.03
N ASN A 58 -14.44 -21.02 -10.96
CA ASN A 58 -13.20 -21.80 -10.89
C ASN A 58 -12.27 -21.56 -12.10
N SER A 59 -12.10 -20.29 -12.49
CA SER A 59 -11.24 -19.91 -13.61
C SER A 59 -9.78 -19.83 -13.20
N ASP A 60 -8.91 -20.47 -13.98
CA ASP A 60 -7.46 -20.41 -13.80
C ASP A 60 -6.82 -19.07 -14.24
N LYS A 61 -7.63 -18.11 -14.75
CA LYS A 61 -7.16 -16.81 -15.26
C LYS A 61 -6.20 -16.13 -14.27
N PHE A 62 -6.59 -16.03 -12.99
CA PHE A 62 -5.78 -15.34 -11.99
C PHE A 62 -4.65 -16.19 -11.42
N THR A 63 -4.73 -17.51 -11.53
CA THR A 63 -3.60 -18.40 -11.22
C THR A 63 -2.47 -18.18 -12.22
N ILE A 64 -2.79 -18.22 -13.52
CA ILE A 64 -1.86 -17.94 -14.61
C ILE A 64 -1.30 -16.51 -14.47
N GLN A 65 -2.16 -15.54 -14.16
CA GLN A 65 -1.73 -14.17 -13.94
C GLN A 65 -0.78 -14.02 -12.75
N ALA A 66 -1.07 -14.66 -11.62
CA ALA A 66 -0.22 -14.61 -10.42
C ALA A 66 1.18 -15.19 -10.69
N ILE A 67 1.26 -16.30 -11.42
CA ILE A 67 2.53 -16.90 -11.88
C ILE A 67 3.25 -15.93 -12.82
N GLY A 68 2.55 -15.43 -13.85
CA GLY A 68 3.08 -14.54 -14.88
C GLY A 68 3.55 -13.17 -14.36
N GLN A 69 3.12 -12.77 -13.16
CA GLN A 69 3.52 -11.53 -12.47
C GLN A 69 4.55 -11.76 -11.36
N GLY A 70 4.92 -13.01 -11.04
CA GLY A 70 5.81 -13.31 -9.91
C GLY A 70 5.20 -13.00 -8.54
N ARG A 71 3.87 -13.13 -8.42
CA ARG A 71 3.09 -12.85 -7.20
C ARG A 71 2.31 -14.10 -6.78
N LEU A 72 3.01 -15.18 -6.43
CA LEU A 72 2.37 -16.48 -6.23
C LEU A 72 1.23 -16.47 -5.19
N PHE A 73 1.29 -15.64 -4.15
CA PHE A 73 0.22 -15.61 -3.15
C PHE A 73 -1.07 -14.97 -3.68
N ASN A 74 -1.04 -14.28 -4.82
CA ASN A 74 -2.26 -13.81 -5.48
C ASN A 74 -3.16 -14.96 -5.97
N ILE A 75 -2.64 -16.19 -6.07
CA ILE A 75 -3.44 -17.40 -6.36
C ILE A 75 -4.53 -17.60 -5.29
N LEU A 76 -4.33 -17.13 -4.06
CA LEU A 76 -5.28 -17.28 -2.96
C LEU A 76 -6.47 -16.31 -3.03
N VAL A 77 -6.39 -15.26 -3.85
CA VAL A 77 -7.39 -14.17 -3.81
C VAL A 77 -8.73 -14.64 -4.39
N ALA A 78 -8.75 -15.22 -5.59
CA ALA A 78 -9.99 -15.71 -6.20
C ALA A 78 -10.66 -16.82 -5.37
N PRO A 79 -9.96 -17.84 -4.84
CA PRO A 79 -10.53 -18.81 -3.90
C PRO A 79 -11.09 -18.16 -2.63
N SER A 80 -10.43 -17.13 -2.09
CA SER A 80 -10.92 -16.43 -0.90
C SER A 80 -12.23 -15.68 -1.18
N PHE A 81 -12.38 -15.13 -2.38
CA PHE A 81 -13.61 -14.47 -2.82
C PHE A 81 -14.73 -15.48 -3.04
N ALA A 82 -14.42 -16.63 -3.63
CA ALA A 82 -15.37 -17.75 -3.79
C ALA A 82 -15.86 -18.28 -2.43
N TRP A 83 -14.96 -18.35 -1.44
CA TRP A 83 -15.30 -18.77 -0.08
C TRP A 83 -16.30 -17.84 0.60
N ILE A 84 -16.17 -16.53 0.41
CA ILE A 84 -17.16 -15.55 0.89
C ILE A 84 -18.49 -15.72 0.16
N GLY A 85 -18.45 -15.94 -1.16
CA GLY A 85 -19.61 -16.30 -1.98
C GLY A 85 -20.64 -15.19 -2.21
N ARG A 86 -20.65 -14.13 -1.39
CA ARG A 86 -21.56 -12.99 -1.50
C ARG A 86 -20.83 -11.66 -1.50
N ILE A 87 -21.32 -10.72 -2.32
CA ILE A 87 -20.75 -9.38 -2.41
C ILE A 87 -20.91 -8.60 -1.10
N ASP A 88 -22.04 -8.77 -0.41
CA ASP A 88 -22.34 -8.06 0.83
C ASP A 88 -21.39 -8.45 1.99
N ASP A 89 -20.78 -9.64 1.92
CA ASP A 89 -19.87 -10.16 2.95
C ASP A 89 -18.38 -9.84 2.69
N MET A 90 -18.09 -9.03 1.66
CA MET A 90 -16.71 -8.64 1.29
C MET A 90 -15.99 -7.83 2.36
N TRP A 91 -16.72 -7.26 3.32
CA TRP A 91 -16.14 -6.60 4.48
C TRP A 91 -15.23 -7.55 5.29
N ILE A 92 -15.46 -8.87 5.28
CA ILE A 92 -14.62 -9.86 5.97
C ILE A 92 -13.21 -9.89 5.38
N ILE A 93 -13.10 -9.92 4.04
CA ILE A 93 -11.81 -9.90 3.35
C ILE A 93 -11.09 -8.58 3.62
N ARG A 94 -11.82 -7.46 3.56
CA ARG A 94 -11.27 -6.14 3.89
C ARG A 94 -10.80 -6.05 5.35
N LEU A 95 -11.52 -6.67 6.28
CA LEU A 95 -11.12 -6.75 7.69
C LEU A 95 -9.77 -7.46 7.84
N ILE A 96 -9.53 -8.56 7.10
CA ILE A 96 -8.21 -9.24 7.11
C ILE A 96 -7.11 -8.30 6.61
N GLY A 97 -7.38 -7.51 5.57
CA GLY A 97 -6.46 -6.47 5.09
C GLY A 97 -6.19 -5.40 6.14
N LEU A 98 -7.23 -4.88 6.79
CA LEU A 98 -7.12 -3.88 7.86
C LEU A 98 -6.34 -4.39 9.06
N LEU A 99 -6.52 -5.65 9.45
CA LEU A 99 -5.71 -6.28 10.50
C LEU A 99 -4.22 -6.32 10.11
N GLY A 100 -3.91 -6.53 8.83
CA GLY A 100 -2.56 -6.41 8.30
C GLY A 100 -2.00 -4.98 8.38
N ILE A 101 -2.81 -3.96 8.08
CA ILE A 101 -2.43 -2.54 8.22
C ILE A 101 -2.17 -2.19 9.69
N PHE A 102 -3.02 -2.69 10.61
CA PHE A 102 -2.83 -2.53 12.05
C PHE A 102 -1.55 -3.21 12.55
N ALA A 103 -1.32 -4.45 12.14
CA ALA A 103 -0.09 -5.17 12.45
C ALA A 103 1.16 -4.42 11.95
N LEU A 104 1.10 -3.86 10.73
CA LEU A 104 2.18 -3.05 10.19
C LEU A 104 2.40 -1.76 10.99
N ALA A 105 1.35 -1.09 11.44
CA ALA A 105 1.47 0.09 12.29
C ALA A 105 2.18 -0.26 13.62
N ILE A 106 1.88 -1.41 14.21
CA ILE A 106 2.59 -1.93 15.39
C ILE A 106 4.09 -2.13 15.08
N CYS A 107 4.43 -2.70 13.92
CA CYS A 107 5.81 -2.86 13.47
C CYS A 107 6.54 -1.51 13.36
N ILE A 108 5.91 -0.51 12.73
CA ILE A 108 6.46 0.85 12.58
C ILE A 108 6.64 1.52 13.95
N PHE A 109 5.63 1.44 14.82
CA PHE A 109 5.67 1.94 16.20
C PHE A 109 6.86 1.37 16.96
N HIS A 110 7.04 0.05 16.95
CA HIS A 110 8.15 -0.59 17.63
C HIS A 110 9.50 -0.21 17.05
N THR A 111 9.58 0.01 15.73
CA THR A 111 10.81 0.47 15.07
C THR A 111 11.21 1.87 15.55
N PHE A 112 10.28 2.83 15.55
CA PHE A 112 10.53 4.18 16.09
C PHE A 112 10.95 4.14 17.56
N ARG A 113 10.26 3.34 18.38
CA ARG A 113 10.61 3.14 19.80
C ARG A 113 12.01 2.59 19.97
N LYS A 114 12.35 1.56 19.19
CA LYS A 114 13.64 0.88 19.27
C LYS A 114 14.80 1.83 18.99
N TYR A 115 14.64 2.73 18.02
CA TYR A 115 15.65 3.72 17.67
C TYR A 115 15.51 5.04 18.44
N GLY A 116 14.74 5.06 19.53
CA GLY A 116 14.82 6.11 20.55
C GLY A 116 13.81 7.24 20.42
N GLU A 117 12.80 7.13 19.55
CA GLU A 117 11.70 8.09 19.54
C GLU A 117 10.77 7.88 20.75
N LYS A 118 10.14 8.96 21.22
CA LYS A 118 9.20 8.96 22.35
C LYS A 118 7.96 8.13 22.04
N ILE A 119 7.38 7.52 23.08
CA ILE A 119 6.32 6.53 22.89
C ILE A 119 5.07 7.08 22.21
N PHE A 120 4.61 8.23 22.66
CA PHE A 120 3.44 8.88 22.09
C PHE A 120 3.67 9.30 20.63
N LEU A 121 4.80 9.93 20.30
CA LEU A 121 5.13 10.30 18.91
C LEU A 121 5.29 9.09 18.01
N SER A 122 5.88 7.99 18.52
CA SER A 122 5.99 6.74 17.76
C SER A 122 4.62 6.20 17.36
N ALA A 123 3.62 6.32 18.24
CA ALA A 123 2.25 5.90 17.95
C ALA A 123 1.60 6.80 16.89
N LEU A 124 1.76 8.12 17.02
CA LEU A 124 1.26 9.08 16.03
C LEU A 124 1.92 8.89 14.66
N PHE A 125 3.23 8.67 14.59
CA PHE A 125 3.94 8.46 13.32
C PHE A 125 3.51 7.16 12.64
N ALA A 126 3.35 6.08 13.41
CA ALA A 126 2.84 4.81 12.89
C ALA A 126 1.42 4.95 12.33
N LEU A 127 0.53 5.63 13.07
CA LEU A 127 -0.83 5.93 12.63
C LEU A 127 -0.81 6.79 11.34
N LEU A 128 -0.09 7.91 11.35
CA LEU A 128 0.02 8.81 10.20
C LEU A 128 0.52 8.10 8.93
N ILE A 129 1.55 7.25 9.03
CA ILE A 129 2.04 6.49 7.87
C ILE A 129 0.96 5.54 7.34
N THR A 130 0.23 4.88 8.24
CA THR A 130 -0.75 3.83 7.87
C THR A 130 -2.14 4.34 7.51
N ILE A 131 -2.35 5.66 7.46
CA ILE A 131 -3.55 6.32 6.91
C ILE A 131 -3.27 7.05 5.58
N MET A 132 -2.02 6.98 5.08
CA MET A 132 -1.64 7.58 3.79
C MET A 132 -2.49 7.01 2.64
N PRO A 133 -2.63 7.74 1.51
CA PRO A 133 -3.50 7.33 0.40
C PRO A 133 -3.27 5.90 -0.13
N ALA A 134 -2.02 5.43 -0.15
CA ALA A 134 -1.69 4.07 -0.54
C ALA A 134 -2.36 3.01 0.35
N PHE A 135 -2.45 3.27 1.66
CA PHE A 135 -3.15 2.38 2.60
C PHE A 135 -4.67 2.48 2.49
N GLN A 136 -5.20 3.63 2.06
CA GLN A 136 -6.62 3.79 1.77
C GLN A 136 -7.04 2.92 0.57
N GLU A 137 -6.22 2.83 -0.49
CA GLU A 137 -6.45 1.88 -1.59
C GLU A 137 -6.38 0.42 -1.08
N TYR A 138 -5.37 0.07 -0.28
CA TYR A 138 -5.26 -1.30 0.25
C TYR A 138 -6.38 -1.70 1.19
N ALA A 139 -6.92 -0.75 1.96
CA ALA A 139 -8.08 -0.98 2.81
C ALA A 139 -9.34 -1.19 1.97
N SER A 140 -9.57 -0.36 0.97
CA SER A 140 -10.82 -0.35 0.19
C SER A 140 -10.92 -1.47 -0.84
N TRP A 141 -9.81 -1.88 -1.44
CA TRP A 141 -9.80 -2.89 -2.49
C TRP A 141 -9.67 -4.27 -1.87
N ALA A 142 -10.73 -5.08 -1.92
CA ALA A 142 -10.74 -6.39 -1.28
C ALA A 142 -9.65 -7.29 -1.89
N VAL A 143 -9.35 -7.15 -3.19
CA VAL A 143 -8.32 -7.92 -3.90
C VAL A 143 -6.91 -7.70 -3.32
N LEU A 144 -6.67 -6.58 -2.63
CA LEU A 144 -5.37 -6.20 -2.07
C LEU A 144 -5.21 -6.59 -0.59
N TYR A 145 -6.13 -7.36 0.00
CA TYR A 145 -6.11 -7.68 1.43
C TYR A 145 -4.81 -8.35 1.92
N LEU A 146 -4.09 -9.07 1.06
CA LEU A 146 -2.79 -9.68 1.40
C LEU A 146 -1.63 -8.67 1.38
N ALA A 147 -1.75 -7.55 0.65
CA ALA A 147 -0.64 -6.63 0.44
C ALA A 147 -0.05 -6.05 1.74
N PRO A 148 -0.84 -5.60 2.75
CA PRO A 148 -0.29 -5.14 4.02
C PRO A 148 0.52 -6.21 4.77
N TRP A 149 0.13 -7.49 4.66
CA TRP A 149 0.86 -8.61 5.26
C TRP A 149 2.25 -8.81 4.64
N GLY A 150 2.39 -8.52 3.34
CA GLY A 150 3.71 -8.49 2.68
C GLY A 150 4.68 -7.51 3.36
N ALA A 151 4.19 -6.34 3.78
CA ALA A 151 5.00 -5.34 4.49
C ALA A 151 5.33 -5.77 5.93
N VAL A 152 4.45 -6.51 6.60
CA VAL A 152 4.71 -7.14 7.90
C VAL A 152 5.81 -8.20 7.78
N VAL A 153 5.79 -9.02 6.72
CA VAL A 153 6.87 -9.97 6.44
C VAL A 153 8.19 -9.24 6.14
N ALA A 154 8.14 -8.12 5.41
CA ALA A 154 9.30 -7.28 5.17
C ALA A 154 9.90 -6.71 6.48
N TYR A 155 9.07 -6.42 7.49
CA TYR A 155 9.55 -6.08 8.84
C TYR A 155 10.26 -7.27 9.52
N ALA A 156 9.74 -8.49 9.40
CA ALA A 156 10.42 -9.68 9.92
C ALA A 156 11.79 -9.90 9.24
N ALA A 157 11.89 -9.61 7.93
CA ALA A 157 13.16 -9.61 7.22
C ALA A 157 14.11 -8.54 7.79
N PHE A 158 13.64 -7.31 8.01
CA PHE A 158 14.41 -6.25 8.66
C PHE A 158 14.99 -6.67 10.01
N LEU A 159 14.16 -7.24 10.90
CA LEU A 159 14.61 -7.74 12.20
C LEU A 159 15.64 -8.87 12.07
N SER A 160 15.52 -9.72 11.05
CA SER A 160 16.48 -10.78 10.78
C SER A 160 17.83 -10.23 10.32
N ILE A 161 17.85 -9.22 9.43
CA ILE A 161 19.07 -8.53 9.02
C ILE A 161 19.74 -7.86 10.22
N GLU A 162 18.96 -7.21 11.08
CA GLU A 162 19.49 -6.56 12.27
C GLU A 162 20.10 -7.56 13.26
N ARG A 163 19.47 -8.73 13.44
CA ARG A 163 20.07 -9.83 14.20
C ARG A 163 21.37 -10.32 13.57
N ALA A 164 21.46 -10.39 12.25
CA ALA A 164 22.68 -10.78 11.55
C ALA A 164 23.84 -9.81 11.82
N LEU A 165 23.57 -8.50 11.92
CA LEU A 165 24.59 -7.49 12.24
C LEU A 165 25.24 -7.73 13.61
N MET A 166 24.47 -8.20 14.60
CA MET A 166 24.93 -8.45 15.97
C MET A 166 25.65 -9.79 16.18
N LYS A 167 25.64 -10.68 15.17
CA LYS A 167 26.20 -12.04 15.28
C LYS A 167 27.50 -12.19 14.49
N ILE A 168 28.26 -13.22 14.82
CA ILE A 168 29.51 -13.59 14.16
C ILE A 168 29.32 -14.82 13.24
N LYS A 169 30.13 -14.89 12.18
CA LYS A 169 30.30 -16.04 11.26
C LYS A 169 28.98 -16.74 10.90
N TRP A 170 28.79 -17.99 11.35
CA TRP A 170 27.69 -18.87 10.97
C TRP A 170 26.31 -18.30 11.30
N HIS A 171 26.13 -17.73 12.50
CA HIS A 171 24.84 -17.16 12.88
C HIS A 171 24.49 -15.92 12.04
N ARG A 172 25.48 -15.12 11.64
CA ARG A 172 25.26 -14.00 10.72
C ARG A 172 24.76 -14.50 9.36
N PHE A 173 25.41 -15.55 8.84
CA PHE A 173 24.98 -16.19 7.59
C PHE A 173 23.54 -16.70 7.70
N LEU A 174 23.22 -17.48 8.73
CA LEU A 174 21.87 -18.02 8.96
C LEU A 174 20.79 -16.93 8.98
N TRP A 175 20.98 -15.86 9.78
CA TRP A 175 20.02 -14.77 9.87
C TRP A 175 19.90 -13.96 8.57
N SER A 176 20.98 -13.85 7.79
CA SER A 176 20.96 -13.23 6.47
C SER A 176 20.16 -14.08 5.47
N THR A 177 20.34 -15.41 5.49
CA THR A 177 19.57 -16.34 4.66
C THR A 177 18.09 -16.32 5.01
N ILE A 178 17.75 -16.30 6.31
CA ILE A 178 16.36 -16.14 6.77
C ILE A 178 15.77 -14.82 6.25
N ALA A 179 16.53 -13.71 6.31
CA ALA A 179 16.08 -12.43 5.77
C ALA A 179 15.82 -12.48 4.26
N ILE A 180 16.71 -13.09 3.49
CA ILE A 180 16.53 -13.29 2.03
C ILE A 180 15.26 -14.10 1.75
N PHE A 181 15.05 -15.20 2.46
CA PHE A 181 13.84 -16.02 2.33
C PHE A 181 12.56 -15.23 2.66
N LEU A 182 12.56 -14.46 3.75
CA LEU A 182 11.44 -13.60 4.12
C LEU A 182 11.18 -12.50 3.08
N MET A 183 12.23 -11.92 2.48
CA MET A 183 12.08 -10.97 1.38
C MET A 183 11.45 -11.61 0.15
N VAL A 184 11.89 -12.81 -0.25
CA VAL A 184 11.26 -13.57 -1.35
C VAL A 184 9.78 -13.80 -1.05
N PHE A 185 9.45 -14.21 0.17
CA PHE A 185 8.07 -14.41 0.60
C PHE A 185 7.25 -13.11 0.50
N ALA A 186 7.80 -11.99 0.97
CA ALA A 186 7.15 -10.67 0.86
C ALA A 186 6.92 -10.24 -0.60
N TYR A 187 7.90 -10.46 -1.49
CA TYR A 187 7.76 -10.14 -2.91
C TYR A 187 6.68 -10.98 -3.59
N ASN A 188 6.58 -12.27 -3.23
CA ASN A 188 5.53 -13.16 -3.75
C ASN A 188 4.12 -12.79 -3.24
N ILE A 189 4.01 -12.09 -2.10
CA ILE A 189 2.74 -11.49 -1.66
C ILE A 189 2.44 -10.26 -2.51
N HIS A 190 3.28 -9.24 -2.42
CA HIS A 190 3.08 -8.02 -3.18
C HIS A 190 4.41 -7.24 -3.31
N PRO A 191 4.94 -7.03 -4.53
CA PRO A 191 6.26 -6.44 -4.71
C PRO A 191 6.45 -5.05 -4.10
N THR A 192 5.43 -4.19 -4.14
CA THR A 192 5.50 -2.84 -3.54
C THR A 192 5.39 -2.87 -2.02
N SER A 193 4.86 -3.95 -1.46
CA SER A 193 4.85 -4.17 -0.01
C SER A 193 6.19 -4.71 0.50
N ALA A 194 6.89 -5.50 -0.31
CA ALA A 194 8.24 -5.97 0.02
C ALA A 194 9.25 -4.81 0.12
N THR A 195 9.16 -3.83 -0.80
CA THR A 195 10.02 -2.63 -0.75
C THR A 195 9.71 -1.71 0.43
N PHE A 196 8.63 -1.94 1.18
CA PHE A 196 8.33 -1.23 2.42
C PHE A 196 9.41 -1.40 3.49
N ILE A 197 10.30 -2.41 3.36
CA ILE A 197 11.51 -2.50 4.18
C ILE A 197 12.34 -1.21 4.18
N ALA A 198 12.31 -0.44 3.08
CA ALA A 198 12.95 0.86 2.96
C ALA A 198 12.51 1.84 4.05
N VAL A 199 11.25 1.77 4.51
CA VAL A 199 10.72 2.61 5.59
C VAL A 199 11.44 2.30 6.90
N PHE A 200 11.58 1.02 7.27
CA PHE A 200 12.29 0.63 8.49
C PHE A 200 13.78 0.98 8.43
N ILE A 201 14.42 0.81 7.27
CA ILE A 201 15.81 1.21 7.05
C ILE A 201 15.96 2.73 7.17
N THR A 202 14.98 3.51 6.69
CA THR A 202 14.97 4.97 6.82
C THR A 202 14.82 5.40 8.27
N ILE A 203 13.93 4.75 9.04
CA ILE A 203 13.81 4.99 10.49
C ILE A 203 15.14 4.66 11.18
N PHE A 204 15.74 3.50 10.89
CA PHE A 204 17.07 3.14 11.40
C PHE A 204 18.09 4.24 11.11
N PHE A 205 18.19 4.69 9.85
CA PHE A 205 19.19 5.66 9.43
C PHE A 205 18.99 7.04 10.06
N LEU A 206 17.76 7.53 10.20
CA LEU A 206 17.52 8.86 10.77
C LEU A 206 17.56 8.89 12.30
N TYR A 207 17.27 7.78 12.97
CA TYR A 207 17.10 7.76 14.43
C TYR A 207 18.21 7.03 15.19
N THR A 208 18.97 6.14 14.54
CA THR A 208 20.07 5.43 15.21
C THR A 208 21.24 6.36 15.55
N LYS A 209 21.86 6.12 16.70
CA LYS A 209 23.11 6.75 17.13
C LYS A 209 24.34 5.86 16.93
N ALA A 210 24.18 4.73 16.21
CA ALA A 210 25.27 3.79 15.98
C ALA A 210 26.39 4.41 15.14
N GLU A 211 27.64 4.22 15.54
CA GLU A 211 28.82 4.73 14.80
C GLU A 211 28.89 4.17 13.38
N LYS A 212 28.58 2.88 13.20
CA LYS A 212 28.61 2.18 11.90
C LYS A 212 27.30 2.27 11.11
N ARG A 213 26.48 3.29 11.37
CA ARG A 213 25.17 3.50 10.73
C ARG A 213 25.22 3.35 9.21
N PHE A 214 26.21 3.97 8.57
CA PHE A 214 26.38 3.92 7.10
C PHE A 214 26.53 2.47 6.61
N LEU A 215 27.49 1.74 7.17
CA LEU A 215 27.78 0.35 6.79
C LEU A 215 26.60 -0.57 7.08
N HIS A 216 25.90 -0.37 8.19
CA HIS A 216 24.70 -1.14 8.52
C HIS A 216 23.57 -0.86 7.52
N THR A 217 23.39 0.40 7.10
CA THR A 217 22.40 0.78 6.08
C THR A 217 22.71 0.14 4.74
N LEU A 218 23.98 0.16 4.32
CA LEU A 218 24.42 -0.54 3.11
C LEU A 218 24.21 -2.05 3.22
N PHE A 219 24.45 -2.64 4.39
CA PHE A 219 24.18 -4.06 4.62
C PHE A 219 22.68 -4.38 4.54
N PHE A 220 21.80 -3.53 5.10
CA PHE A 220 20.35 -3.68 4.92
C PHE A 220 19.97 -3.66 3.43
N LEU A 221 20.43 -2.65 2.69
CA LEU A 221 20.17 -2.52 1.25
C LEU A 221 20.69 -3.73 0.46
N LEU A 222 21.90 -4.21 0.77
CA LEU A 222 22.50 -5.38 0.12
C LEU A 222 21.64 -6.64 0.33
N ILE A 223 21.27 -6.95 1.57
CA ILE A 223 20.48 -8.16 1.86
C ILE A 223 19.08 -8.06 1.26
N SER A 224 18.45 -6.88 1.31
CA SER A 224 17.16 -6.66 0.65
C SER A 224 17.24 -6.79 -0.88
N GLY A 225 18.33 -6.30 -1.48
CA GLY A 225 18.62 -6.46 -2.91
C GLY A 225 18.85 -7.92 -3.31
N LEU A 226 19.59 -8.69 -2.51
CA LEU A 226 19.74 -10.13 -2.71
C LEU A 226 18.40 -10.88 -2.62
N GLY A 227 17.50 -10.45 -1.73
CA GLY A 227 16.12 -10.95 -1.68
C GLY A 227 15.34 -10.70 -2.96
N ALA A 228 15.47 -9.51 -3.56
CA ALA A 228 14.84 -9.17 -4.83
C ALA A 228 15.39 -10.02 -5.99
N VAL A 229 16.72 -10.17 -6.07
CA VAL A 229 17.39 -11.03 -7.06
C VAL A 229 16.94 -12.48 -6.92
N ALA A 230 16.93 -13.02 -5.69
CA ALA A 230 16.46 -14.36 -5.42
C ALA A 230 14.99 -14.55 -5.86
N ASN A 231 14.12 -13.57 -5.59
CA ASN A 231 12.73 -13.60 -6.04
C ASN A 231 12.61 -13.63 -7.56
N PHE A 232 13.39 -12.79 -8.26
CA PHE A 232 13.40 -12.78 -9.73
C PHE A 232 13.88 -14.11 -10.33
N THR A 233 14.92 -14.71 -9.74
CA THR A 233 15.39 -16.05 -10.14
C THR A 233 14.29 -17.10 -9.95
N ILE A 234 13.62 -17.08 -8.80
CA ILE A 234 12.52 -17.99 -8.49
C ILE A 234 11.34 -17.78 -9.48
N PHE A 235 10.99 -16.53 -9.79
CA PHE A 235 9.99 -16.19 -10.81
C PHE A 235 10.35 -16.79 -12.18
N LYS A 236 11.60 -16.65 -12.64
CA LYS A 236 12.06 -17.26 -13.90
C LYS A 236 11.99 -18.79 -13.88
N ILE A 237 12.33 -19.42 -12.75
CA ILE A 237 12.20 -20.87 -12.56
C ILE A 237 10.74 -21.29 -12.69
N TYR A 238 9.80 -20.58 -12.06
CA TYR A 238 8.37 -20.91 -12.17
C TYR A 238 7.82 -20.76 -13.58
N LEU A 239 8.19 -19.71 -14.31
CA LEU A 239 7.79 -19.55 -15.71
C LEU A 239 8.25 -20.74 -16.56
N PHE A 240 9.50 -21.18 -16.36
CA PHE A 240 10.06 -22.33 -17.07
C PHE A 240 9.35 -23.64 -16.70
N LEU A 241 9.21 -23.92 -15.39
CA LEU A 241 8.62 -25.18 -14.91
C LEU A 241 7.12 -25.30 -15.25
N LEU A 242 6.39 -24.19 -15.25
CA LEU A 242 4.95 -24.15 -15.49
C LEU A 242 4.59 -23.82 -16.94
N ASN A 243 5.59 -23.77 -17.84
CA ASN A 243 5.44 -23.42 -19.25
C ASN A 243 4.52 -22.19 -19.46
N THR A 244 4.71 -21.17 -18.62
CA THR A 244 3.88 -19.97 -18.58
C THR A 244 4.68 -18.78 -19.08
N GLN A 245 4.06 -17.89 -19.84
CA GLN A 245 4.71 -16.67 -20.32
C GLN A 245 4.64 -15.56 -19.27
N ALA A 246 5.71 -14.76 -19.21
CA ALA A 246 5.72 -13.51 -18.45
C ALA A 246 4.70 -12.55 -19.07
N ILE A 247 3.94 -11.84 -18.24
CA ILE A 247 2.98 -10.83 -18.75
C ILE A 247 3.76 -9.60 -19.21
N ALA A 248 3.28 -8.92 -20.26
CA ALA A 248 3.93 -7.75 -20.85
C ALA A 248 4.39 -6.69 -19.83
N ARG A 249 3.65 -6.49 -18.73
CA ARG A 249 3.99 -5.54 -17.64
C ARG A 249 5.16 -5.96 -16.75
N THR A 250 5.82 -7.07 -17.05
CA THR A 250 7.00 -7.57 -16.31
C THR A 250 8.29 -7.47 -17.14
N THR A 251 8.23 -6.84 -18.31
CA THR A 251 9.42 -6.51 -19.10
C THR A 251 10.28 -5.50 -18.37
N LEU A 252 11.59 -5.62 -18.55
CA LEU A 252 12.53 -4.63 -18.03
C LEU A 252 12.48 -3.37 -18.89
N ILE A 253 12.78 -2.23 -18.27
CA ILE A 253 12.84 -0.95 -18.96
C ILE A 253 13.90 -0.93 -20.08
N ASP A 254 13.56 -0.30 -21.20
CA ASP A 254 14.50 -0.03 -22.29
C ASP A 254 15.14 1.37 -22.17
N ASP A 255 14.37 2.38 -21.71
CA ASP A 255 14.85 3.75 -21.48
C ASP A 255 14.81 4.16 -19.99
N PRO A 256 15.95 4.11 -19.27
CA PRO A 256 16.00 4.51 -17.87
C PRO A 256 15.86 6.01 -17.63
N PHE A 257 16.19 6.87 -18.60
CA PHE A 257 16.09 8.32 -18.44
C PHE A 257 14.64 8.79 -18.57
N GLU A 258 13.90 8.26 -19.55
CA GLU A 258 12.46 8.49 -19.65
C GLU A 258 11.75 8.00 -18.38
N LYS A 259 12.12 6.81 -17.88
CA LYS A 259 11.56 6.26 -16.65
C LYS A 259 11.81 7.15 -15.43
N LEU A 260 13.01 7.71 -15.32
CA LEU A 260 13.34 8.63 -14.23
C LEU A 260 12.56 9.93 -14.32
N SER A 261 12.40 10.48 -15.53
CA SER A 261 11.56 11.66 -15.77
C SER A 261 10.10 11.41 -15.38
N TRP A 262 9.54 10.27 -15.80
CA TRP A 262 8.22 9.82 -15.41
C TRP A 262 8.10 9.68 -13.88
N PHE A 263 9.08 9.04 -13.23
CA PHE A 263 9.09 8.89 -11.77
C PHE A 263 9.00 10.23 -11.04
N ILE A 264 9.82 11.20 -11.45
CA ILE A 264 9.88 12.53 -10.83
C ILE A 264 8.56 13.28 -11.02
N THR A 265 8.04 13.28 -12.24
CA THR A 265 6.85 14.06 -12.63
C THR A 265 5.53 13.47 -12.15
N ARG A 266 5.47 12.15 -11.90
CA ARG A 266 4.24 11.42 -11.55
C ARG A 266 4.32 10.78 -10.15
N PRO A 267 4.90 9.57 -9.92
CA PRO A 267 4.96 8.93 -8.60
C PRO A 267 5.52 9.79 -7.48
N PHE A 268 6.65 10.46 -7.71
CA PHE A 268 7.33 11.27 -6.69
C PHE A 268 6.50 12.50 -6.34
N TYR A 269 5.98 13.20 -7.35
CA TYR A 269 5.05 14.31 -7.18
C TYR A 269 3.80 13.94 -6.36
N LYS A 270 3.18 12.79 -6.64
CA LYS A 270 2.04 12.29 -5.84
C LYS A 270 2.45 11.95 -4.41
N SER A 271 3.64 11.36 -4.22
CA SER A 271 4.07 10.86 -2.91
C SER A 271 4.53 11.97 -1.96
N ILE A 272 5.13 13.04 -2.46
CA ILE A 272 5.55 14.18 -1.64
C ILE A 272 4.37 15.02 -1.14
N ASN A 273 3.18 14.86 -1.72
CA ASN A 273 1.93 15.42 -1.20
C ASN A 273 1.42 14.70 0.07
N LEU A 274 2.04 13.57 0.45
CA LEU A 274 1.69 12.79 1.64
C LEU A 274 0.20 12.42 1.67
N ILE A 275 -0.57 13.04 2.58
CA ILE A 275 -2.00 12.76 2.78
C ILE A 275 -2.91 13.52 1.80
N TYR A 276 -2.41 14.59 1.17
CA TYR A 276 -3.23 15.54 0.41
C TYR A 276 -3.63 14.99 -0.96
N LEU A 277 -4.94 15.00 -1.24
CA LEU A 277 -5.57 14.46 -2.45
C LEU A 277 -6.61 15.47 -3.00
N PRO A 278 -6.61 15.81 -4.30
CA PRO A 278 -5.62 15.46 -5.31
C PRO A 278 -4.27 16.16 -5.07
N ALA A 279 -3.20 15.68 -5.71
CA ALA A 279 -1.85 16.24 -5.55
C ALA A 279 -1.81 17.74 -5.94
N ASN A 280 -1.08 18.54 -5.16
CA ASN A 280 -0.93 19.98 -5.36
C ASN A 280 0.55 20.37 -5.34
N ILE A 281 0.96 21.24 -6.27
CA ILE A 281 2.37 21.65 -6.40
C ILE A 281 2.88 22.46 -5.21
N TRP A 282 2.04 23.29 -4.61
CA TRP A 282 2.43 24.11 -3.47
C TRP A 282 2.63 23.27 -2.21
N VAL A 283 1.78 22.25 -2.02
CA VAL A 283 1.94 21.28 -0.94
C VAL A 283 3.22 20.48 -1.14
N ALA A 284 3.48 19.99 -2.35
CA ALA A 284 4.72 19.29 -2.70
C ALA A 284 5.98 20.13 -2.40
N VAL A 285 5.99 21.39 -2.83
CA VAL A 285 7.11 22.33 -2.60
C VAL A 285 7.29 22.57 -1.10
N LEU A 286 6.21 22.81 -0.35
CA LEU A 286 6.28 23.05 1.10
C LEU A 286 6.84 21.83 1.86
N VAL A 287 6.35 20.63 1.54
CA VAL A 287 6.83 19.38 2.15
C VAL A 287 8.30 19.15 1.77
N GLY A 288 8.66 19.33 0.50
CA GLY A 288 10.04 19.18 0.02
C GLY A 288 11.01 20.14 0.70
N LEU A 289 10.67 21.43 0.78
CA LEU A 289 11.46 22.43 1.49
C LEU A 289 11.61 22.10 2.97
N THR A 290 10.51 21.66 3.61
CA THR A 290 10.54 21.25 5.02
C THR A 290 11.51 20.09 5.23
N ILE A 291 11.45 19.06 4.37
CA ILE A 291 12.38 17.92 4.41
C ILE A 291 13.82 18.38 4.23
N ILE A 292 14.12 19.18 3.21
CA ILE A 292 15.49 19.64 2.92
C ILE A 292 16.05 20.46 4.08
N VAL A 293 15.31 21.47 4.56
CA VAL A 293 15.75 22.34 5.65
C VAL A 293 15.90 21.55 6.97
N GLY A 294 14.91 20.72 7.30
CA GLY A 294 14.93 19.95 8.54
C GLY A 294 16.05 18.91 8.56
N LEU A 295 16.23 18.14 7.49
CA LEU A 295 17.33 17.17 7.40
C LEU A 295 18.71 17.83 7.42
N THR A 296 18.88 18.96 6.72
CA THR A 296 20.12 19.74 6.78
C THR A 296 20.42 20.18 8.22
N THR A 297 19.39 20.64 8.94
CA THR A 297 19.51 21.01 10.35
C THR A 297 19.92 19.81 11.22
N ILE A 298 19.31 18.64 11.02
CA ILE A 298 19.67 17.40 11.73
C ILE A 298 21.15 17.06 11.54
N PHE A 299 21.65 17.12 10.30
CA PHE A 299 23.03 16.72 10.00
C PHE A 299 24.04 17.73 10.55
N LEU A 300 23.73 19.03 10.48
CA LEU A 300 24.55 20.10 11.07
C LEU A 300 24.60 19.98 12.60
N HIS A 301 23.46 19.82 13.26
CA HIS A 301 23.38 19.71 14.72
C HIS A 301 24.13 18.48 15.24
N ASN A 302 24.03 17.35 14.55
CA ASN A 302 24.78 16.14 14.89
C ASN A 302 26.27 16.18 14.50
N LYS A 303 26.78 17.34 14.02
CA LYS A 303 28.16 17.54 13.58
C LYS A 303 28.64 16.48 12.57
N GLN A 304 27.73 16.02 11.71
CA GLN A 304 28.05 15.04 10.69
C GLN A 304 28.81 15.73 9.56
N LYS A 305 30.07 15.32 9.36
CA LYS A 305 30.98 15.98 8.40
C LYS A 305 30.55 15.79 6.94
N ASP A 306 29.84 14.70 6.64
CA ASP A 306 29.49 14.32 5.26
C ASP A 306 27.99 14.45 4.96
N ILE A 307 27.47 15.68 5.03
CA ILE A 307 26.06 16.01 4.76
C ILE A 307 25.61 15.47 3.39
N LEU A 308 26.45 15.64 2.36
CA LEU A 308 26.16 15.17 1.02
C LEU A 308 25.96 13.64 0.96
N ILE A 309 26.81 12.89 1.65
CA ILE A 309 26.71 11.41 1.69
C ILE A 309 25.39 10.98 2.34
N ASN A 310 24.94 11.68 3.39
CA ASN A 310 23.65 11.39 3.99
C ASN A 310 22.49 11.61 3.00
N PHE A 311 22.51 12.72 2.26
CA PHE A 311 21.50 12.96 1.22
C PHE A 311 21.55 11.89 0.12
N VAL A 312 22.74 11.46 -0.30
CA VAL A 312 22.89 10.37 -1.29
C VAL A 312 22.23 9.08 -0.79
N ILE A 313 22.44 8.69 0.46
CA ILE A 313 21.82 7.48 1.04
C ILE A 313 20.29 7.62 1.09
N LEU A 314 19.79 8.79 1.50
CA LEU A 314 18.35 9.04 1.55
C LEU A 314 17.72 9.00 0.15
N THR A 315 18.41 9.53 -0.87
CA THR A 315 17.99 9.40 -2.27
C THR A 315 18.00 7.94 -2.73
N ILE A 316 19.03 7.15 -2.37
CA ILE A 316 19.07 5.72 -2.65
C ILE A 316 17.88 5.01 -1.98
N LEU A 317 17.52 5.36 -0.75
CA LEU A 317 16.37 4.78 -0.05
C LEU A 317 15.04 5.14 -0.72
N LEU A 318 14.89 6.37 -1.24
CA LEU A 318 13.73 6.79 -2.03
C LEU A 318 13.61 5.96 -3.31
N LEU A 319 14.69 5.87 -4.10
CA LEU A 319 14.69 5.06 -5.32
C LEU A 319 14.45 3.58 -5.02
N PHE A 320 15.08 3.06 -3.97
CA PHE A 320 14.90 1.67 -3.53
C PHE A 320 13.45 1.38 -3.11
N SER A 321 12.79 2.32 -2.43
CA SER A 321 11.39 2.15 -2.00
C SER A 321 10.41 1.97 -3.17
N TYR A 322 10.72 2.55 -4.33
CA TYR A 322 9.91 2.44 -5.56
C TYR A 322 10.53 1.52 -6.62
N SER A 323 11.60 0.79 -6.26
CA SER A 323 12.42 0.02 -7.21
C SER A 323 11.62 -1.02 -7.99
N SER A 324 10.62 -1.64 -7.38
CA SER A 324 9.76 -2.64 -8.04
C SER A 324 8.99 -2.08 -9.24
N ASN A 325 8.73 -0.77 -9.29
CA ASN A 325 8.11 -0.11 -10.45
C ASN A 325 9.11 0.62 -11.34
N LEU A 326 10.30 0.98 -10.82
CA LEU A 326 11.34 1.65 -11.60
C LEU A 326 12.03 0.71 -12.58
N ILE A 327 12.12 -0.58 -12.27
CA ILE A 327 12.82 -1.56 -13.11
C ILE A 327 11.95 -2.18 -14.20
N ILE A 328 10.63 -1.98 -14.15
CA ILE A 328 9.66 -2.55 -15.10
C ILE A 328 9.19 -1.50 -16.10
N ASP A 329 8.90 -1.92 -17.33
CA ASP A 329 8.38 -1.08 -18.40
C ASP A 329 6.86 -0.85 -18.27
N GLU A 330 6.45 -0.32 -17.12
CA GLU A 330 5.06 0.05 -16.84
C GLU A 330 4.97 1.43 -16.18
N ASN A 331 4.30 2.37 -16.83
CA ASN A 331 4.17 3.77 -16.40
C ASN A 331 2.85 4.04 -15.66
N LEU A 332 2.49 3.18 -14.70
CA LEU A 332 1.31 3.37 -13.84
C LEU A 332 1.68 3.92 -12.46
N ALA A 333 1.16 5.10 -12.12
CA ALA A 333 1.43 5.82 -10.87
C ALA A 333 0.21 5.83 -9.94
N ASN A 334 -0.42 4.66 -9.74
CA ASN A 334 -1.58 4.50 -8.84
C ASN A 334 -1.13 4.54 -7.38
N TYR A 335 -1.98 4.96 -6.44
CA TYR A 335 -1.52 5.10 -5.04
C TYR A 335 -1.13 3.75 -4.43
N ARG A 336 -1.71 2.62 -4.88
CA ARG A 336 -1.30 1.25 -4.51
C ARG A 336 0.16 0.91 -4.78
N THR A 337 0.83 1.63 -5.69
CA THR A 337 2.26 1.41 -5.95
C THR A 337 3.16 2.31 -5.10
N LEU A 338 2.62 3.39 -4.52
CA LEU A 338 3.37 4.43 -3.81
C LEU A 338 3.67 4.10 -2.34
N LEU A 339 3.14 2.98 -1.83
CA LEU A 339 3.17 2.56 -0.42
C LEU A 339 4.49 2.88 0.31
N ALA A 340 5.58 2.28 -0.15
CA ALA A 340 6.89 2.42 0.48
C ALA A 340 7.48 3.82 0.28
N LEU A 341 7.26 4.44 -0.89
CA LEU A 341 7.76 5.78 -1.22
C LEU A 341 7.14 6.85 -0.33
N THR A 342 5.80 6.83 -0.16
CA THR A 342 5.11 7.71 0.79
C THR A 342 5.56 7.47 2.23
N GLY A 343 5.82 6.21 2.60
CA GLY A 343 6.32 5.87 3.93
C GLY A 343 7.71 6.46 4.21
N VAL A 344 8.65 6.34 3.26
CA VAL A 344 10.00 6.92 3.38
C VAL A 344 9.92 8.44 3.49
N LEU A 345 9.14 9.10 2.62
CA LEU A 345 8.95 10.54 2.66
C LEU A 345 8.30 11.01 3.96
N ALA A 346 7.30 10.28 4.48
CA ALA A 346 6.66 10.58 5.75
C ALA A 346 7.66 10.51 6.92
N VAL A 347 8.52 9.48 6.97
CA VAL A 347 9.57 9.37 8.00
C VAL A 347 10.54 10.55 7.91
N MET A 348 10.98 10.92 6.71
CA MET A 348 11.85 12.09 6.49
C MET A 348 11.17 13.39 6.95
N PHE A 349 9.90 13.57 6.60
CA PHE A 349 9.11 14.73 6.98
C PHE A 349 8.91 14.85 8.50
N PHE A 350 8.61 13.75 9.19
CA PHE A 350 8.45 13.76 10.65
C PHE A 350 9.76 14.08 11.35
N ALA A 351 10.87 13.49 10.89
CA ALA A 351 12.20 13.80 11.42
C ALA A 351 12.53 15.29 11.22
N ALA A 352 12.27 15.82 10.02
CA ALA A 352 12.50 17.22 9.66
C ALA A 352 11.70 18.19 10.52
N ILE A 353 10.37 18.00 10.63
CA ILE A 353 9.51 18.84 11.48
C ILE A 353 9.96 18.82 12.93
N ARG A 354 10.24 17.62 13.46
CA ARG A 354 10.67 17.48 14.86
C ARG A 354 11.95 18.26 15.13
N GLU A 355 12.91 18.23 14.21
CA GLU A 355 14.15 18.99 14.35
C GLU A 355 13.91 20.50 14.28
N ILE A 356 13.10 20.97 13.33
CA ILE A 356 12.75 22.39 13.18
C ILE A 356 12.07 22.90 14.46
N VAL A 357 11.12 22.15 15.01
CA VAL A 357 10.47 22.47 16.29
C VAL A 357 11.45 22.37 17.47
N GLY A 358 12.46 21.50 17.35
CA GLY A 358 13.58 21.39 18.28
C GLY A 358 14.36 22.69 18.49
N LEU A 359 14.37 23.57 17.48
CA LEU A 359 15.03 24.88 17.53
C LEU A 359 14.32 25.87 18.47
N LEU A 360 13.07 25.62 18.89
CA LEU A 360 12.30 26.47 19.82
C LEU A 360 12.79 26.39 21.28
N GLY A 361 13.96 25.79 21.53
CA GLY A 361 14.62 25.78 22.83
C GLY A 361 13.80 25.09 23.92
N LYS A 362 13.38 25.84 24.94
CA LYS A 362 12.74 25.31 26.16
C LYS A 362 11.36 24.70 25.90
N PHE A 363 10.63 25.15 24.88
CA PHE A 363 9.25 24.69 24.59
C PHE A 363 9.17 23.53 23.59
N LYS A 364 10.32 23.04 23.08
CA LYS A 364 10.37 22.05 21.98
C LYS A 364 9.49 20.81 22.18
N ASN A 365 9.42 20.30 23.41
CA ASN A 365 8.64 19.09 23.69
C ASN A 365 7.14 19.36 23.57
N ILE A 366 6.64 20.42 24.19
CA ILE A 366 5.23 20.80 24.18
C ILE A 366 4.81 21.18 22.75
N ALA A 367 5.62 22.00 22.07
CA ALA A 367 5.37 22.39 20.69
C ALA A 367 5.32 21.18 19.75
N SER A 368 6.25 20.23 19.89
CA SER A 368 6.27 19.02 19.06
C SER A 368 5.04 18.15 19.27
N TYR A 369 4.64 17.90 20.52
CA TYR A 369 3.43 17.12 20.80
C TYR A 369 2.18 17.82 20.28
N THR A 370 2.03 19.12 20.54
CA THR A 370 0.86 19.90 20.09
C THR A 370 0.76 19.87 18.57
N LEU A 371 1.87 20.13 17.87
CA LEU A 371 1.92 20.11 16.41
C LEU A 371 1.55 18.74 15.85
N PHE A 372 2.14 17.65 16.36
CA PHE A 372 1.84 16.31 15.84
C PHE A 372 0.42 15.85 16.19
N ILE A 373 -0.17 16.28 17.31
CA ILE A 373 -1.58 16.06 17.60
C ILE A 373 -2.46 16.77 16.58
N LEU A 374 -2.21 18.05 16.28
CA LEU A 374 -2.97 18.82 15.29
C LEU A 374 -2.83 18.23 13.88
N ILE A 375 -1.62 17.86 13.47
CA ILE A 375 -1.36 17.15 12.21
C ILE A 375 -2.13 15.84 12.18
N THR A 376 -2.11 15.06 13.26
CA THR A 376 -2.79 13.76 13.31
C THR A 376 -4.30 13.92 13.17
N ILE A 377 -4.92 14.83 13.93
CA ILE A 377 -6.36 15.10 13.83
C ILE A 377 -6.73 15.55 12.41
N SER A 378 -5.96 16.49 11.83
CA SER A 378 -6.22 17.00 10.47
C SER A 378 -6.09 15.89 9.42
N CYS A 379 -5.05 15.05 9.51
CA CYS A 379 -4.85 13.93 8.61
C CYS A 379 -5.93 12.85 8.76
N LEU A 380 -6.41 12.57 9.98
CA LEU A 380 -7.49 11.61 10.21
C LEU A 380 -8.79 12.09 9.55
N LEU A 381 -9.15 13.35 9.74
CA LEU A 381 -10.33 13.95 9.10
C LEU A 381 -10.20 13.92 7.57
N PHE A 382 -9.05 14.36 7.05
CA PHE A 382 -8.81 14.39 5.61
C PHE A 382 -8.83 12.99 4.99
N ALA A 383 -8.23 12.00 5.67
CA ALA A 383 -8.21 10.61 5.22
C ALA A 383 -9.61 9.99 5.21
N ASN A 384 -10.41 10.23 6.25
CA ASN A 384 -11.77 9.73 6.32
C ASN A 384 -12.67 10.35 5.23
N ILE A 385 -12.59 11.67 5.01
CA ILE A 385 -13.32 12.36 3.94
C ILE A 385 -12.89 11.83 2.57
N SER A 386 -11.57 11.76 2.31
CA SER A 386 -11.03 11.29 1.03
C SER A 386 -11.48 9.87 0.72
N LEU A 387 -11.39 8.96 1.69
CA LEU A 387 -11.80 7.57 1.52
C LEU A 387 -13.31 7.43 1.28
N THR A 388 -14.12 8.17 2.05
CA THR A 388 -15.58 8.08 1.96
C THR A 388 -16.08 8.68 0.64
N GLU A 389 -15.70 9.92 0.33
CA GLU A 389 -16.24 10.67 -0.82
C GLU A 389 -15.60 10.28 -2.15
N LEU A 390 -14.29 10.02 -2.17
CA LEU A 390 -13.59 9.74 -3.42
C LEU A 390 -13.69 8.27 -3.81
N ILE A 391 -13.59 7.35 -2.84
CA ILE A 391 -13.57 5.91 -3.12
C ILE A 391 -14.95 5.30 -2.90
N ILE A 392 -15.46 5.31 -1.66
CA ILE A 392 -16.58 4.46 -1.27
C ILE A 392 -17.90 4.90 -1.90
N GLN A 393 -18.35 6.14 -1.66
CA GLN A 393 -19.65 6.62 -2.14
C GLN A 393 -19.79 6.54 -3.66
N ARG A 394 -18.69 6.76 -4.41
CA ARG A 394 -18.69 6.65 -5.87
C ARG A 394 -18.88 5.21 -6.34
N THR A 395 -18.24 4.26 -5.67
CA THR A 395 -18.35 2.83 -6.02
C THR A 395 -19.69 2.22 -5.59
N GLU A 396 -20.20 2.60 -4.41
CA GLU A 396 -21.48 2.15 -3.88
C GLU A 396 -22.65 2.62 -4.76
N GLY A 397 -22.69 3.91 -5.15
CA GLY A 397 -23.72 4.41 -6.06
C GLY A 397 -23.69 3.71 -7.43
N GLY A 398 -22.52 3.25 -7.88
CA GLY A 398 -22.40 2.41 -9.07
C GLY A 398 -23.03 1.02 -8.90
N LEU A 399 -22.86 0.39 -7.73
CA LEU A 399 -23.47 -0.91 -7.42
C LEU A 399 -24.99 -0.79 -7.27
N GLU A 400 -25.50 0.25 -6.61
CA GLU A 400 -26.94 0.49 -6.47
C GLU A 400 -27.61 0.68 -7.82
N LEU A 401 -27.03 1.53 -8.68
CA LEU A 401 -27.51 1.73 -10.05
C LEU A 401 -27.52 0.41 -10.86
N PHE A 402 -26.50 -0.42 -10.65
CA PHE A 402 -26.40 -1.72 -11.31
C PHE A 402 -27.49 -2.69 -10.81
N ARG A 403 -27.70 -2.79 -9.50
CA ARG A 403 -28.78 -3.59 -8.89
C ARG A 403 -30.15 -3.16 -9.39
N ASP A 404 -30.40 -1.85 -9.45
CA ASP A 404 -31.67 -1.33 -9.94
C ASP A 404 -31.93 -1.66 -11.41
N LYS A 405 -30.89 -1.61 -12.26
CA LYS A 405 -31.01 -2.03 -13.66
C LYS A 405 -31.24 -3.53 -13.80
N LEU A 406 -30.59 -4.35 -12.98
CA LEU A 406 -30.78 -5.80 -12.99
C LEU A 406 -32.19 -6.23 -12.58
N LYS A 407 -32.96 -5.44 -11.81
CA LYS A 407 -34.38 -5.74 -11.52
C LYS A 407 -35.24 -5.85 -12.79
N SER A 408 -34.81 -5.23 -13.89
CA SER A 408 -35.47 -5.31 -15.20
C SER A 408 -34.92 -6.42 -16.10
N PHE A 409 -33.91 -7.17 -15.65
CA PHE A 409 -33.32 -8.28 -16.38
C PHE A 409 -34.31 -9.45 -16.46
N ASN A 410 -34.44 -10.01 -17.67
CA ASN A 410 -35.24 -11.20 -17.92
C ASN A 410 -34.33 -12.32 -18.43
N SER A 411 -34.16 -13.36 -17.62
CA SER A 411 -33.33 -14.55 -17.93
C SER A 411 -33.84 -15.35 -19.12
N ASP A 412 -35.12 -15.24 -19.47
CA ASP A 412 -35.71 -15.93 -20.62
C ASP A 412 -35.33 -15.27 -21.95
N LEU A 413 -34.96 -13.98 -21.91
CA LEU A 413 -34.64 -13.17 -23.09
C LEU A 413 -33.14 -12.93 -23.26
N HIS A 414 -32.37 -13.05 -22.18
CA HIS A 414 -30.97 -12.69 -22.15
C HIS A 414 -30.15 -13.72 -21.40
N ASN A 415 -29.08 -14.18 -22.04
CA ASN A 415 -28.20 -15.20 -21.45
C ASN A 415 -26.97 -14.58 -20.76
N ASN A 416 -26.69 -13.30 -21.05
CA ASN A 416 -25.54 -12.58 -20.54
C ASN A 416 -25.94 -11.14 -20.20
N VAL A 417 -25.35 -10.59 -19.14
CA VAL A 417 -25.35 -9.14 -18.89
C VAL A 417 -23.97 -8.60 -19.23
N ILE A 418 -23.92 -7.56 -20.06
CA ILE A 418 -22.68 -6.85 -20.37
C ILE A 418 -22.72 -5.53 -19.63
N VAL A 419 -21.86 -5.35 -18.65
CA VAL A 419 -21.63 -4.03 -18.06
C VAL A 419 -20.50 -3.35 -18.81
N THR A 420 -20.83 -2.21 -19.41
CA THR A 420 -19.87 -1.32 -20.05
C THR A 420 -19.62 -0.14 -19.14
N TYR A 421 -18.36 0.07 -18.79
CA TYR A 421 -17.87 1.25 -18.09
C TYR A 421 -17.39 2.26 -19.15
N SER A 422 -18.16 3.34 -19.37
CA SER A 422 -17.83 4.38 -20.35
C SER A 422 -17.34 5.64 -19.64
N ASN A 423 -16.11 6.06 -19.91
CA ASN A 423 -15.53 7.32 -19.45
C ASN A 423 -15.68 8.38 -20.56
N ASN A 424 -16.46 9.45 -20.31
CA ASN A 424 -16.75 10.49 -21.31
C ASN A 424 -15.75 11.65 -21.32
N THR A 425 -14.67 11.58 -20.55
CA THR A 425 -13.66 12.64 -20.46
C THR A 425 -12.35 12.17 -21.11
N GLU A 426 -12.14 12.68 -22.32
CA GLU A 426 -10.96 12.57 -23.20
C GLU A 426 -10.77 11.27 -24.02
N LYS A 427 -10.14 11.45 -25.18
CA LYS A 427 -10.13 10.61 -26.40
C LYS A 427 -9.51 9.21 -26.28
N ILE A 428 -9.47 8.62 -25.09
CA ILE A 428 -9.05 7.24 -24.88
C ILE A 428 -10.23 6.47 -24.27
N ALA A 429 -11.09 5.95 -25.14
CA ALA A 429 -12.17 5.05 -24.75
C ALA A 429 -11.57 3.72 -24.29
N PHE A 430 -11.45 3.51 -22.98
CA PHE A 430 -11.34 2.17 -22.42
C PHE A 430 -12.76 1.63 -22.24
N ASP A 431 -13.29 0.96 -23.28
CA ASP A 431 -14.49 0.14 -23.13
C ASP A 431 -14.11 -1.13 -22.37
N THR A 432 -14.16 -1.08 -21.04
CA THR A 432 -14.06 -2.30 -20.24
C THR A 432 -15.45 -2.94 -20.20
N GLN A 433 -15.59 -4.06 -20.93
CA GLN A 433 -16.78 -4.89 -20.90
C GLN A 433 -16.60 -5.98 -19.84
N VAL A 434 -17.42 -5.95 -18.80
CA VAL A 434 -17.51 -7.05 -17.83
C VAL A 434 -18.74 -7.89 -18.19
N PHE A 435 -18.50 -9.17 -18.47
CA PHE A 435 -19.55 -10.13 -18.79
C PHE A 435 -19.98 -10.82 -17.50
N PHE A 436 -21.25 -10.67 -17.15
CA PHE A 436 -21.87 -11.34 -16.01
C PHE A 436 -22.75 -12.49 -16.51
N HIS A 437 -22.45 -13.69 -16.00
CA HIS A 437 -23.27 -14.88 -16.19
C HIS A 437 -24.38 -14.97 -15.13
N ILE A 438 -25.46 -15.69 -15.45
CA ILE A 438 -26.67 -15.85 -14.63
C ILE A 438 -26.38 -16.16 -13.14
N PRO A 439 -25.44 -17.05 -12.76
CA PRO A 439 -25.15 -17.34 -11.35
C PRO A 439 -24.70 -16.13 -10.54
N MET A 440 -24.10 -15.12 -11.19
CA MET A 440 -23.72 -13.88 -10.52
C MET A 440 -24.89 -12.92 -10.39
N ILE A 441 -25.78 -12.87 -11.39
CA ILE A 441 -26.99 -12.06 -11.32
C ILE A 441 -27.83 -12.49 -10.11
N GLU A 442 -27.90 -13.79 -9.85
CA GLU A 442 -28.57 -14.35 -8.66
C GLU A 442 -27.88 -13.91 -7.36
N SER A 443 -26.54 -13.94 -7.29
CA SER A 443 -25.81 -13.46 -6.09
C SER A 443 -25.89 -11.94 -5.89
N ILE A 444 -26.20 -11.16 -6.95
CA ILE A 444 -26.41 -9.71 -6.90
C ILE A 444 -27.87 -9.33 -6.57
N LEU A 445 -28.86 -10.12 -7.01
CA LEU A 445 -30.29 -9.80 -6.94
C LEU A 445 -31.03 -10.41 -5.74
N PHE A 446 -30.60 -11.54 -5.18
CA PHE A 446 -31.37 -12.21 -4.12
C PHE A 446 -31.12 -11.61 -2.73
N GLU A 447 -31.78 -10.48 -2.45
CA GLU A 447 -32.23 -10.09 -1.11
C GLU A 447 -33.54 -9.27 -1.25
N ASN A 448 -34.67 -9.91 -0.94
CA ASN A 448 -36.05 -9.40 -0.85
C ASN A 448 -36.95 -9.35 -2.10
N ASP A 449 -37.98 -10.19 -1.99
CA ASP A 449 -39.29 -10.15 -2.61
C ASP A 449 -39.93 -8.75 -2.73
N ARG A 450 -40.68 -8.59 -3.85
CA ARG A 450 -41.67 -7.55 -4.20
C ARG A 450 -41.10 -6.15 -4.48
N TYR A 451 -41.26 -5.69 -5.73
CA TYR A 451 -42.09 -4.54 -6.11
C TYR A 451 -42.12 -4.42 -7.66
N LYS A 452 -43.32 -4.37 -8.22
CA LYS A 452 -43.59 -3.96 -9.61
C LYS A 452 -43.67 -2.43 -9.66
N THR A 453 -42.98 -1.80 -10.60
CA THR A 453 -43.52 -0.69 -11.43
C THR A 453 -42.50 -0.26 -12.49
N GLY A 454 -43.00 -0.02 -13.70
CA GLY A 454 -42.20 0.06 -14.93
C GLY A 454 -41.54 1.40 -15.23
N MET A 455 -40.54 1.33 -16.11
CA MET A 455 -40.02 2.43 -16.92
C MET A 455 -39.36 1.88 -18.19
N LYS A 456 -39.45 2.66 -19.28
CA LYS A 456 -39.05 2.28 -20.64
C LYS A 456 -37.54 2.05 -20.78
N VAL A 457 -37.21 0.95 -21.46
CA VAL A 457 -35.87 0.52 -21.85
C VAL A 457 -35.43 1.23 -23.14
N LEU A 458 -34.22 1.78 -23.16
CA LEU A 458 -33.53 2.14 -24.40
C LEU A 458 -32.50 1.04 -24.71
N VAL A 459 -32.93 0.09 -25.53
CA VAL A 459 -32.05 -0.90 -26.18
C VAL A 459 -31.38 -0.18 -27.35
N GLN A 460 -30.07 0.01 -27.32
CA GLN A 460 -29.33 0.37 -28.53
C GLN A 460 -29.10 -0.89 -29.36
N PRO A 461 -29.57 -0.96 -30.62
CA PRO A 461 -29.16 -2.01 -31.53
C PRO A 461 -27.87 -1.57 -32.23
N ASP A 462 -26.75 -2.29 -32.10
CA ASP A 462 -25.87 -2.44 -33.28
C ASP A 462 -24.84 -3.60 -33.30
N LYS A 463 -24.83 -4.24 -34.49
CA LYS A 463 -23.73 -4.72 -35.36
C LYS A 463 -22.68 -5.78 -34.99
N SER A 464 -22.78 -6.54 -33.89
CA SER A 464 -21.92 -7.74 -33.74
C SER A 464 -22.70 -9.04 -33.51
N PRO A 465 -22.41 -10.15 -34.23
CA PRO A 465 -23.10 -11.44 -34.07
C PRO A 465 -22.99 -12.05 -32.66
N ARG A 466 -22.02 -11.62 -31.84
CA ARG A 466 -21.82 -12.13 -30.47
C ARG A 466 -22.76 -11.50 -29.43
N GLN A 467 -23.50 -10.44 -29.76
CA GLN A 467 -24.29 -9.67 -28.80
C GLN A 467 -25.81 -9.84 -28.91
N ALA A 468 -26.30 -10.65 -29.85
CA ALA A 468 -27.73 -10.77 -30.16
C ALA A 468 -28.63 -11.17 -28.98
N ASN A 469 -28.08 -11.81 -27.93
CA ASN A 469 -28.81 -12.24 -26.71
C ASN A 469 -28.25 -11.62 -25.41
N SER A 470 -27.68 -10.40 -25.47
CA SER A 470 -27.02 -9.76 -24.33
C SER A 470 -27.82 -8.57 -23.79
N PHE A 471 -27.99 -8.49 -22.47
CA PHE A 471 -28.53 -7.31 -21.79
C PHE A 471 -27.38 -6.34 -21.50
N VAL A 472 -27.31 -5.22 -22.22
CA VAL A 472 -26.22 -4.25 -22.04
C VAL A 472 -26.64 -3.20 -21.01
N ILE A 473 -25.92 -3.17 -19.89
CA ILE A 473 -26.00 -2.09 -18.91
C ILE A 473 -24.81 -1.18 -19.15
N SER A 474 -25.07 -0.01 -19.74
CA SER A 474 -24.09 1.07 -19.70
C SER A 474 -24.14 1.71 -18.31
N ALA A 475 -23.08 1.49 -17.54
CA ALA A 475 -22.86 2.17 -16.28
C ALA A 475 -21.87 3.30 -16.53
N LYS A 476 -22.34 4.53 -16.41
CA LYS A 476 -21.45 5.70 -16.43
C LYS A 476 -20.76 5.78 -15.07
N THR A 477 -19.70 5.01 -14.91
CA THR A 477 -18.83 5.17 -13.75
C THR A 477 -17.85 6.27 -14.09
N LEU A 478 -17.87 7.36 -13.31
CA LEU A 478 -16.75 8.29 -13.23
C LEU A 478 -15.57 7.50 -12.66
N LEU A 479 -14.87 6.75 -13.52
CA LEU A 479 -13.67 6.03 -13.15
C LEU A 479 -12.62 7.06 -12.72
N MET A 480 -11.94 6.76 -11.62
CA MET A 480 -10.79 7.51 -11.16
C MET A 480 -9.68 7.46 -12.21
N HIS A 481 -9.68 8.40 -13.13
CA HIS A 481 -8.46 8.99 -13.62
C HIS A 481 -8.40 10.43 -13.11
N ASN A 482 -7.98 10.54 -11.85
CA ASN A 482 -7.28 11.73 -11.42
C ASN A 482 -5.82 11.52 -11.84
N ASP A 483 -5.45 12.08 -12.99
CA ASP A 483 -4.06 12.26 -13.40
C ASP A 483 -3.17 12.78 -12.27
#